data_AF-A0A101FS11-F1
#
_entry.id   AF-A0A101FS11-F1
#
_cell.length_a   1.000
_cell.length_b   1.000
_cell.length_c   1.000
_cell.angle_alpha   90.00
_cell.angle_beta   90.00
_cell.angle_gamma   90.00
#
_symmetry.space_group_name_H-M   'P 1'
#
loop_
_entity.id
_entity.type
_entity.pdbx_description
1 polymer ?
#
loop_
_entity_poly.entity_id
_entity_poly.type
_entity_poly.pdbx_seq_one_letter_code
_entity_poly.pdbx_strand_id
1 'polypeptide(L)'
;AVKSCLCPTTFGTFEDGCLECYYSILDGRMPDLPETSTRYDIYYELMASLTPDVIITSGTTNVQDFENKIGCPVVVAGGDGWIYSRESGLYGMIEVIGSVLEREDEAEELIGSVEAKIDMISSVTDSLDDGEKPRVYFAPRGAKLGFYDPKEGRDFTRTFTSYPPLEIAGGRNVAEGAEGYEINVAIEQIIAWNPDYIFVACSTPEDAEVIDWIKASPDLQSIAAVQNGNVYNSVYPHCRGRPADRSLINMIYMAKVLHPEKFQHIDLEEEANEIFKAFLGVDGVFTEYADYLIWPREWLSGQ
;
A
#
# COMPACT_ATOMS: atom_id res chain seq x y z
N ALA A 1 -19.53 -2.20 6.50
CA ALA A 1 -18.14 -2.12 5.96
C ALA A 1 -18.17 -1.34 4.66
N VAL A 2 -17.19 -0.47 4.40
CA VAL A 2 -17.10 0.12 3.06
C VAL A 2 -16.43 -0.88 2.15
N LYS A 3 -17.17 -1.38 1.17
CA LYS A 3 -16.76 -2.55 0.37
C LYS A 3 -15.48 -2.29 -0.44
N SER A 4 -15.18 -1.03 -0.74
CA SER A 4 -14.23 -0.62 -1.79
C SER A 4 -12.75 -0.62 -1.39
N CYS A 5 -12.40 -1.26 -0.27
CA CYS A 5 -11.01 -1.25 0.22
C CYS A 5 -10.46 -2.62 0.61
N LEU A 6 -11.31 -3.65 0.65
CA LEU A 6 -10.91 -5.04 0.92
C LEU A 6 -10.38 -5.72 -0.34
N CYS A 7 -10.92 -5.33 -1.50
CA CYS A 7 -10.38 -5.69 -2.79
C CYS A 7 -9.28 -4.68 -3.16
N PRO A 8 -8.19 -5.11 -3.80
CA PRO A 8 -7.16 -4.20 -4.28
C PRO A 8 -7.63 -3.31 -5.47
N THR A 9 -8.92 -3.40 -5.86
CA THR A 9 -9.58 -2.44 -6.75
C THR A 9 -9.85 -1.10 -6.06
N THR A 10 -9.83 -0.02 -6.84
CA THR A 10 -10.24 1.30 -6.38
C THR A 10 -11.75 1.52 -6.44
N PHE A 11 -12.18 2.58 -5.77
CA PHE A 11 -13.55 3.04 -5.55
C PHE A 11 -14.55 2.73 -6.68
N GLY A 12 -15.60 1.97 -6.35
CA GLY A 12 -16.83 1.90 -7.14
C GLY A 12 -16.87 0.84 -8.25
N THR A 13 -15.75 0.15 -8.54
CA THR A 13 -15.70 -0.93 -9.53
C THR A 13 -15.41 -2.27 -8.85
N PHE A 14 -16.50 -2.94 -8.44
CA PHE A 14 -16.44 -4.33 -7.96
C PHE A 14 -16.75 -5.35 -9.04
N GLU A 15 -17.12 -4.91 -10.23
CA GLU A 15 -17.55 -5.80 -11.32
C GLU A 15 -16.37 -6.38 -12.10
N ASP A 16 -15.17 -5.79 -11.97
CA ASP A 16 -14.06 -6.03 -12.90
C ASP A 16 -12.75 -6.53 -12.26
N GLY A 17 -12.63 -6.68 -10.93
CA GLY A 17 -11.36 -7.08 -10.30
C GLY A 17 -11.47 -7.76 -8.94
N CYS A 18 -10.66 -8.81 -8.75
CA CYS A 18 -10.61 -9.74 -7.61
C CYS A 18 -11.99 -10.23 -7.13
N LEU A 19 -12.83 -10.65 -8.08
CA LEU A 19 -14.19 -11.12 -7.80
C LEU A 19 -14.16 -12.37 -6.92
N GLU A 20 -13.27 -13.32 -7.18
CA GLU A 20 -13.23 -14.54 -6.38
C GLU A 20 -12.86 -14.22 -4.94
N CYS A 21 -11.88 -13.34 -4.72
CA CYS A 21 -11.57 -12.82 -3.39
C CYS A 21 -12.80 -12.18 -2.70
N TYR A 22 -13.49 -11.27 -3.39
CA TYR A 22 -14.65 -10.58 -2.84
C TYR A 22 -15.80 -11.53 -2.46
N TYR A 23 -16.01 -12.59 -3.23
CA TYR A 23 -17.04 -13.60 -2.97
C TYR A 23 -16.56 -14.76 -2.08
N SER A 24 -15.29 -14.82 -1.72
CA SER A 24 -14.74 -15.87 -0.85
C SER A 24 -14.45 -15.38 0.57
N ILE A 25 -14.08 -14.12 0.73
CA ILE A 25 -13.73 -13.56 2.04
C ILE A 25 -14.93 -13.58 3.01
N LEU A 26 -14.64 -13.82 4.29
CA LEU A 26 -15.65 -13.99 5.35
C LEU A 26 -16.66 -15.10 5.03
N ASP A 27 -16.18 -16.24 4.53
CA ASP A 27 -17.02 -17.37 4.09
C ASP A 27 -18.09 -16.95 3.06
N GLY A 28 -17.70 -16.03 2.17
CA GLY A 28 -18.56 -15.46 1.11
C GLY A 28 -19.66 -14.52 1.58
N ARG A 29 -19.62 -14.06 2.83
CA ARG A 29 -20.63 -13.15 3.39
C ARG A 29 -20.41 -11.68 3.04
N MET A 30 -19.23 -11.32 2.53
CA MET A 30 -18.87 -9.93 2.23
C MET A 30 -19.89 -9.17 1.34
N PRO A 31 -20.44 -9.77 0.26
CA PRO A 31 -21.43 -9.09 -0.58
C PRO A 31 -22.71 -8.72 0.17
N ASP A 32 -23.09 -9.50 1.18
CA ASP A 32 -24.34 -9.35 1.92
C ASP A 32 -24.21 -8.36 3.09
N LEU A 33 -22.99 -7.97 3.47
CA LEU A 33 -22.78 -7.01 4.56
C LEU A 33 -23.30 -5.62 4.18
N PRO A 34 -23.96 -4.89 5.10
CA PRO A 34 -24.41 -3.54 4.86
C PRO A 34 -23.24 -2.56 4.76
N GLU A 35 -23.37 -1.60 3.85
CA GLU A 35 -22.46 -0.46 3.79
C GLU A 35 -22.88 0.56 4.85
N THR A 36 -22.04 0.72 5.89
CA THR A 36 -22.34 1.53 7.08
C THR A 36 -21.70 2.93 7.03
N SER A 37 -20.89 3.20 6.01
CA SER A 37 -20.27 4.49 5.74
C SER A 37 -19.78 4.54 4.30
N THR A 38 -19.53 5.74 3.80
CA THR A 38 -18.86 6.00 2.53
C THR A 38 -17.56 6.78 2.79
N ARG A 39 -16.98 7.36 1.73
CA ARG A 39 -15.89 8.33 1.88
C ARG A 39 -16.35 9.62 2.59
N TYR A 40 -17.62 9.99 2.46
CA TYR A 40 -18.12 11.30 2.88
C TYR A 40 -19.04 11.24 4.08
N ASP A 41 -19.73 10.11 4.27
CA ASP A 41 -20.83 10.00 5.23
C ASP A 41 -20.67 8.76 6.12
N ILE A 42 -21.14 8.88 7.35
CA ILE A 42 -21.29 7.78 8.31
C ILE A 42 -22.78 7.61 8.58
N TYR A 43 -23.29 6.38 8.44
CA TYR A 43 -24.72 6.08 8.58
C TYR A 43 -25.04 5.61 10.00
N TYR A 44 -25.09 6.54 10.95
CA TYR A 44 -25.26 6.25 12.39
C TYR A 44 -26.52 5.44 12.70
N GLU A 45 -27.67 5.78 12.10
CA GLU A 45 -28.93 5.06 12.33
C GLU A 45 -28.87 3.62 11.83
N LEU A 46 -28.22 3.40 10.68
CA LEU A 46 -28.00 2.06 10.14
C LEU A 46 -27.10 1.27 11.11
N MET A 47 -25.96 1.84 11.52
CA MET A 47 -25.06 1.20 12.49
C MET A 47 -25.79 0.84 13.80
N ALA A 48 -26.61 1.75 14.34
CA ALA A 48 -27.40 1.49 15.55
C ALA A 48 -28.42 0.36 15.37
N SER A 49 -29.07 0.27 14.20
CA SER A 49 -30.01 -0.81 13.91
C SER A 49 -29.38 -2.21 13.79
N LEU A 50 -28.06 -2.27 13.55
CA LEU A 50 -27.29 -3.53 13.52
C LEU A 50 -26.90 -4.03 14.92
N THR A 51 -27.14 -3.23 15.96
CA THR A 51 -26.83 -3.55 17.36
C THR A 51 -25.43 -4.15 17.56
N PRO A 52 -24.35 -3.44 17.17
CA PRO A 52 -23.00 -3.97 17.26
C PRO A 52 -22.54 -4.15 18.72
N ASP A 53 -21.79 -5.21 18.99
CA ASP A 53 -21.15 -5.43 20.30
C ASP A 53 -19.92 -4.53 20.50
N VAL A 54 -19.21 -4.21 19.41
CA VAL A 54 -18.04 -3.33 19.39
C VAL A 54 -17.93 -2.60 18.04
N ILE A 55 -17.43 -1.37 18.07
CA ILE A 55 -17.01 -0.62 16.88
C ILE A 55 -15.50 -0.48 16.90
N ILE A 56 -14.83 -0.98 15.86
CA ILE A 56 -13.39 -0.76 15.65
C ILE A 56 -13.21 0.40 14.66
N THR A 57 -12.38 1.37 15.02
CA THR A 57 -12.05 2.53 14.18
C THR A 57 -10.56 2.82 14.16
N SER A 58 -10.07 3.48 13.12
CA SER A 58 -8.64 3.80 12.96
C SER A 58 -8.21 5.11 13.64
N GLY A 59 -9.14 5.89 14.18
CA GLY A 59 -8.80 7.18 14.80
C GLY A 59 -9.84 7.65 15.81
N THR A 60 -9.48 8.67 16.57
CA THR A 60 -10.30 9.16 17.70
C THR A 60 -11.42 10.11 17.29
N THR A 61 -11.41 10.60 16.05
CA THR A 61 -12.30 11.68 15.57
C THR A 61 -13.79 11.43 15.83
N ASN A 62 -14.28 10.22 15.60
CA ASN A 62 -15.71 9.88 15.68
C ASN A 62 -16.06 9.04 16.92
N VAL A 63 -15.12 8.79 17.84
CA VAL A 63 -15.33 7.89 18.98
C VAL A 63 -16.52 8.34 19.84
N GLN A 64 -16.56 9.61 20.23
CA GLN A 64 -17.63 10.14 21.07
C GLN A 64 -19.01 10.09 20.36
N ASP A 65 -19.03 10.25 19.04
CA ASP A 65 -20.24 10.16 18.24
C ASP A 65 -20.74 8.70 18.16
N PHE A 66 -19.84 7.74 17.96
CA PHE A 66 -20.17 6.31 18.00
C PHE A 66 -20.70 5.92 19.39
N GLU A 67 -20.02 6.29 20.47
CA GLU A 67 -20.47 5.98 21.84
C GLU A 67 -21.85 6.57 22.13
N ASN A 68 -22.07 7.86 21.81
CA ASN A 68 -23.31 8.55 22.17
C ASN A 68 -24.51 8.19 21.27
N LYS A 69 -24.28 8.07 19.96
CA LYS A 69 -25.37 7.87 18.97
C LYS A 69 -25.73 6.40 18.80
N ILE A 70 -24.76 5.50 18.97
CA ILE A 70 -24.95 4.06 18.76
C ILE A 70 -25.08 3.33 20.10
N GLY A 71 -24.43 3.83 21.18
CA GLY A 71 -24.46 3.20 22.49
C GLY A 71 -23.55 1.96 22.59
N CYS A 72 -22.56 1.87 21.71
CA CYS A 72 -21.66 0.72 21.57
C CYS A 72 -20.23 1.07 22.02
N PRO A 73 -19.52 0.18 22.73
CA PRO A 73 -18.10 0.34 23.01
C PRO A 73 -17.28 0.55 21.72
N VAL A 74 -16.30 1.46 21.78
CA VAL A 74 -15.44 1.79 20.64
C VAL A 74 -14.00 1.46 20.97
N VAL A 75 -13.34 0.74 20.07
CA VAL A 75 -11.91 0.45 20.12
C VAL A 75 -11.22 1.21 19.00
N VAL A 76 -10.14 1.91 19.33
CA VAL A 76 -9.28 2.58 18.35
C VAL A 76 -8.09 1.68 18.03
N ALA A 77 -8.05 1.16 16.81
CA ALA A 77 -6.97 0.36 16.25
C ALA A 77 -6.37 1.12 15.05
N GLY A 78 -5.55 2.12 15.36
CA GLY A 78 -5.08 3.17 14.43
C GLY A 78 -3.66 3.02 13.92
N GLY A 79 -3.17 1.79 13.73
CA GLY A 79 -1.82 1.55 13.23
C GLY A 79 -1.68 1.94 11.76
N ASP A 80 -0.46 2.34 11.40
CA ASP A 80 -0.07 2.54 10.01
C ASP A 80 0.56 1.25 9.47
N GLY A 81 0.05 0.73 8.34
CA GLY A 81 0.45 -0.57 7.81
C GLY A 81 1.88 -0.65 7.30
N TRP A 82 2.59 0.47 7.16
CA TRP A 82 4.02 0.48 6.85
C TRP A 82 4.91 0.99 7.99
N ILE A 83 4.35 1.17 9.19
CA ILE A 83 5.12 1.36 10.42
C ILE A 83 5.12 0.04 11.17
N TYR A 84 6.20 -0.72 11.06
CA TYR A 84 6.32 -2.07 11.62
C TYR A 84 6.76 -2.04 13.10
N SER A 85 5.86 -1.59 13.99
CA SER A 85 6.15 -1.49 15.43
C SER A 85 4.92 -1.78 16.30
N ARG A 86 5.18 -2.12 17.57
CA ARG A 86 4.14 -2.32 18.60
C ARG A 86 3.60 -1.03 19.19
N GLU A 87 4.46 -0.02 19.40
CA GLU A 87 4.08 1.21 20.11
C GLU A 87 3.07 2.08 19.35
N SER A 88 3.18 2.17 18.03
CA SER A 88 2.34 3.05 17.21
C SER A 88 2.16 2.55 15.77
N GLY A 89 2.38 1.26 15.54
CA GLY A 89 2.47 0.66 14.22
C GLY A 89 1.47 -0.47 13.99
N LEU A 90 1.74 -1.21 12.93
CA LEU A 90 0.98 -2.37 12.49
C LEU A 90 0.84 -3.43 13.58
N TYR A 91 1.91 -3.77 14.31
CA TYR A 91 1.88 -4.85 15.29
C TYR A 91 0.95 -4.53 16.46
N GLY A 92 1.01 -3.30 16.98
CA GLY A 92 0.10 -2.88 18.05
C GLY A 92 -1.36 -2.87 17.60
N MET A 93 -1.62 -2.50 16.33
CA MET A 93 -2.96 -2.58 15.76
C MET A 93 -3.46 -4.04 15.67
N ILE A 94 -2.62 -4.97 15.23
CA ILE A 94 -2.94 -6.39 15.16
C ILE A 94 -3.19 -6.95 16.56
N GLU A 95 -2.34 -6.66 17.55
CA GLU A 95 -2.49 -7.10 18.94
C GLU A 95 -3.79 -6.60 19.57
N VAL A 96 -4.15 -5.32 19.36
CA VAL A 96 -5.41 -4.76 19.85
C VAL A 96 -6.62 -5.45 19.23
N ILE A 97 -6.60 -5.67 17.90
CA ILE A 97 -7.70 -6.35 17.21
C ILE A 97 -7.79 -7.81 17.67
N GLY A 98 -6.65 -8.51 17.78
CA GLY A 98 -6.59 -9.88 18.30
C GLY A 98 -7.19 -9.99 19.68
N SER A 99 -6.82 -9.12 20.61
CA SER A 99 -7.36 -9.12 21.97
C SER A 99 -8.87 -8.84 22.02
N VAL A 100 -9.37 -7.92 21.20
CA VAL A 100 -10.82 -7.63 21.13
C VAL A 100 -11.63 -8.80 20.59
N LEU A 101 -11.03 -9.59 19.70
CA LEU A 101 -11.68 -10.74 19.07
C LEU A 101 -11.42 -12.06 19.80
N GLU A 102 -10.64 -12.05 20.89
CA GLU A 102 -10.13 -13.25 21.59
C GLU A 102 -9.37 -14.20 20.63
N ARG A 103 -8.46 -13.60 19.85
CA ARG A 103 -7.66 -14.20 18.76
C ARG A 103 -6.18 -13.81 18.87
N GLU A 104 -5.63 -13.88 20.07
CA GLU A 104 -4.25 -13.50 20.35
C GLU A 104 -3.23 -14.40 19.64
N ASP A 105 -3.52 -15.70 19.52
CA ASP A 105 -2.63 -16.65 18.83
C ASP A 105 -2.57 -16.35 17.32
N GLU A 106 -3.71 -16.11 16.68
CA GLU A 106 -3.78 -15.74 15.26
C GLU A 106 -3.16 -14.35 15.00
N ALA A 107 -3.27 -13.43 15.96
CA ALA A 107 -2.63 -12.12 15.89
C ALA A 107 -1.09 -12.24 15.91
N GLU A 108 -0.53 -13.06 16.80
CA GLU A 108 0.91 -13.29 16.87
C GLU A 108 1.42 -14.04 15.63
N GLU A 109 0.65 -15.00 15.10
CA GLU A 109 0.98 -15.69 13.83
C GLU A 109 1.05 -14.70 12.66
N LEU A 110 0.10 -13.75 12.57
CA LEU A 110 0.12 -12.71 11.55
C LEU A 110 1.31 -11.77 11.72
N ILE A 111 1.63 -11.36 12.95
CA ILE A 111 2.81 -10.53 13.23
C ILE A 111 4.09 -11.25 12.80
N GLY A 112 4.26 -12.52 13.19
CA GLY A 112 5.41 -13.33 12.81
C GLY A 112 5.53 -13.50 11.29
N SER A 113 4.40 -13.63 10.60
CA SER A 113 4.38 -13.69 9.12
C SER A 113 4.86 -12.38 8.50
N VAL A 114 4.48 -11.22 9.06
CA VAL A 114 4.97 -9.91 8.61
C VAL A 114 6.47 -9.74 8.89
N GLU A 115 6.91 -10.07 10.10
CA GLU A 115 8.32 -10.02 10.50
C GLU A 115 9.18 -10.89 9.56
N ALA A 116 8.72 -12.10 9.22
CA ALA A 116 9.43 -12.98 8.29
C ALA A 116 9.61 -12.37 6.89
N LYS A 117 8.61 -11.66 6.34
CA LYS A 117 8.74 -10.98 5.04
C LYS A 117 9.70 -9.80 5.10
N ILE A 118 9.72 -9.07 6.22
CA ILE A 118 10.67 -7.98 6.44
C ILE A 118 12.10 -8.54 6.53
N ASP A 119 12.31 -9.57 7.35
CA ASP A 119 13.61 -10.23 7.55
C ASP A 119 14.17 -10.84 6.26
N MET A 120 13.30 -11.38 5.41
CA MET A 120 13.69 -11.89 4.08
C MET A 120 14.41 -10.83 3.24
N ILE A 121 13.99 -9.56 3.35
CA ILE A 121 14.57 -8.45 2.59
C ILE A 121 15.72 -7.79 3.37
N SER A 122 15.49 -7.45 4.64
CA SER A 122 16.46 -6.72 5.48
C SER A 122 17.75 -7.51 5.71
N SER A 123 17.67 -8.84 5.83
CA SER A 123 18.86 -9.70 6.01
C SER A 123 19.88 -9.59 4.85
N VAL A 124 19.43 -9.13 3.68
CA VAL A 124 20.28 -8.83 2.53
C VAL A 124 20.64 -7.35 2.49
N THR A 125 19.65 -6.45 2.61
CA THR A 125 19.82 -5.01 2.37
C THR A 125 20.54 -4.28 3.51
N ASP A 126 20.49 -4.79 4.75
CA ASP A 126 21.22 -4.21 5.89
C ASP A 126 22.74 -4.32 5.75
N SER A 127 23.20 -5.26 4.92
CA SER A 127 24.63 -5.43 4.61
C SER A 127 25.13 -4.50 3.51
N LEU A 128 24.24 -3.73 2.85
CA LEU A 128 24.60 -2.83 1.76
C LEU A 128 25.24 -1.55 2.29
N ASP A 129 26.37 -1.19 1.69
CA ASP A 129 26.98 0.11 1.89
C ASP A 129 26.10 1.22 1.27
N ASP A 130 26.23 2.46 1.77
CA ASP A 130 25.45 3.61 1.28
C ASP A 130 25.60 3.85 -0.23
N GLY A 131 26.75 3.48 -0.82
CA GLY A 131 27.00 3.60 -2.25
C GLY A 131 26.30 2.53 -3.10
N GLU A 132 25.87 1.43 -2.50
CA GLU A 132 25.11 0.37 -3.18
C GLU A 132 23.61 0.66 -3.21
N LYS A 133 23.12 1.58 -2.38
CA LYS A 133 21.69 1.94 -2.28
C LYS A 133 21.31 2.98 -3.34
N PRO A 134 20.53 2.61 -4.38
CA PRO A 134 20.20 3.54 -5.46
C PRO A 134 19.36 4.72 -4.96
N ARG A 135 19.47 5.87 -5.61
CA ARG A 135 18.63 7.04 -5.32
C ARG A 135 17.25 6.85 -5.93
N VAL A 136 16.21 6.92 -5.12
CA VAL A 136 14.84 6.62 -5.54
C VAL A 136 13.93 7.80 -5.29
N TYR A 137 13.17 8.17 -6.31
CA TYR A 137 12.00 9.03 -6.16
C TYR A 137 10.73 8.18 -6.16
N PHE A 138 9.86 8.39 -5.18
CA PHE A 138 8.60 7.68 -5.06
C PHE A 138 7.40 8.64 -5.11
N ALA A 139 6.48 8.40 -6.04
CA ALA A 139 5.20 9.10 -6.16
C ALA A 139 4.05 8.21 -5.64
N PRO A 140 3.80 8.14 -4.32
CA PRO A 140 2.80 7.26 -3.68
C PRO A 140 1.36 7.58 -4.05
N ARG A 141 1.09 8.79 -4.52
CA ARG A 141 -0.24 9.22 -4.99
C ARG A 141 -0.47 8.92 -6.47
N GLY A 142 0.53 8.34 -7.14
CA GLY A 142 0.51 8.07 -8.57
C GLY A 142 0.59 9.35 -9.40
N ALA A 143 0.36 9.21 -10.69
CA ALA A 143 0.21 10.35 -11.59
C ALA A 143 -0.87 10.06 -12.64
N LYS A 144 -1.21 11.07 -13.44
CA LYS A 144 -2.01 10.92 -14.67
C LYS A 144 -1.17 11.48 -15.82
N LEU A 145 -1.76 11.69 -17.00
CA LEU A 145 -1.10 12.34 -18.15
C LEU A 145 -0.92 13.85 -17.89
N GLY A 146 -0.14 14.17 -16.86
CA GLY A 146 0.06 15.49 -16.27
C GLY A 146 0.64 15.38 -14.87
N PHE A 147 1.41 16.39 -14.46
CA PHE A 147 2.09 16.36 -13.16
C PHE A 147 1.14 16.51 -11.97
N TYR A 148 0.00 17.19 -12.13
CA TYR A 148 -0.96 17.48 -11.07
C TYR A 148 -2.40 17.19 -11.51
N ASP A 149 -3.13 16.35 -10.76
CA ASP A 149 -4.57 16.17 -10.89
C ASP A 149 -5.32 16.58 -9.59
N PRO A 150 -5.89 17.79 -9.54
CA PRO A 150 -6.63 18.28 -8.37
C PRO A 150 -7.94 17.53 -8.12
N LYS A 151 -8.50 16.81 -9.12
CA LYS A 151 -9.79 16.13 -8.98
C LYS A 151 -9.64 14.81 -8.26
N GLU A 152 -8.64 14.02 -8.66
CA GLU A 152 -8.38 12.71 -8.08
C GLU A 152 -7.35 12.77 -6.93
N GLY A 153 -6.65 13.89 -6.76
CA GLY A 153 -5.57 14.04 -5.78
C GLY A 153 -4.42 13.08 -6.09
N ARG A 154 -4.18 12.84 -7.38
CA ARG A 154 -3.04 12.09 -7.94
C ARG A 154 -2.06 13.11 -8.49
N ASP A 155 -0.81 12.97 -8.13
CA ASP A 155 0.17 14.02 -8.34
C ASP A 155 1.55 13.39 -8.36
N PHE A 156 2.21 13.43 -9.53
CA PHE A 156 3.56 12.93 -9.69
C PHE A 156 4.52 13.64 -8.72
N THR A 157 4.21 14.87 -8.34
CA THR A 157 5.03 15.73 -7.50
C THR A 157 4.79 15.56 -6.00
N ARG A 158 3.83 14.71 -5.63
CA ARG A 158 3.55 14.40 -4.23
C ARG A 158 4.35 13.17 -3.80
N THR A 159 5.18 13.33 -2.78
CA THR A 159 6.10 12.31 -2.29
C THR A 159 6.08 12.21 -0.76
N PHE A 160 6.68 11.15 -0.23
CA PHE A 160 6.94 11.01 1.20
C PHE A 160 8.42 11.21 1.49
N THR A 161 8.72 11.88 2.60
CA THR A 161 10.10 12.07 3.06
C THR A 161 10.65 10.83 3.77
N SER A 162 9.77 9.95 4.24
CA SER A 162 10.11 8.60 4.73
C SER A 162 9.05 7.59 4.29
N TYR A 163 9.53 6.45 3.82
CA TYR A 163 8.70 5.34 3.39
C TYR A 163 9.44 4.04 3.72
N PRO A 164 9.20 3.45 4.90
CA PRO A 164 9.95 2.29 5.39
C PRO A 164 10.06 1.12 4.42
N PRO A 165 9.04 0.77 3.59
CA PRO A 165 9.18 -0.29 2.59
C PRO A 165 10.31 -0.06 1.59
N LEU A 166 10.53 1.20 1.16
CA LEU A 166 11.63 1.56 0.27
C LEU A 166 12.99 1.51 0.99
N GLU A 167 13.02 1.96 2.23
CA GLU A 167 14.24 1.99 3.05
C GLU A 167 14.72 0.55 3.34
N ILE A 168 13.81 -0.34 3.75
CA ILE A 168 14.06 -1.77 3.95
C ILE A 168 14.46 -2.45 2.63
N ALA A 169 13.86 -2.07 1.51
CA ALA A 169 14.23 -2.55 0.18
C ALA A 169 15.64 -2.12 -0.28
N GLY A 170 16.39 -1.36 0.53
CA GLY A 170 17.73 -0.92 0.22
C GLY A 170 17.76 0.23 -0.80
N GLY A 171 16.69 1.02 -0.88
CA GLY A 171 16.64 2.25 -1.67
C GLY A 171 16.88 3.49 -0.81
N ARG A 172 17.50 4.51 -1.39
CA ARG A 172 17.69 5.82 -0.76
C ARG A 172 16.66 6.81 -1.26
N ASN A 173 15.71 7.17 -0.42
CA ASN A 173 14.70 8.16 -0.77
C ASN A 173 15.32 9.54 -1.01
N VAL A 174 15.16 10.10 -2.21
CA VAL A 174 15.73 11.43 -2.53
C VAL A 174 15.04 12.57 -1.77
N ALA A 175 13.82 12.34 -1.29
CA ALA A 175 13.07 13.30 -0.47
C ALA A 175 13.41 13.23 1.03
N GLU A 176 14.30 12.31 1.43
CA GLU A 176 14.78 12.21 2.80
C GLU A 176 15.33 13.56 3.30
N GLY A 177 14.95 13.95 4.52
CA GLY A 177 15.41 15.19 5.16
C GLY A 177 14.70 16.47 4.70
N ALA A 178 13.75 16.39 3.75
CA ALA A 178 12.85 17.51 3.48
C ALA A 178 11.88 17.76 4.64
N GLU A 179 11.41 18.99 4.79
CA GLU A 179 10.50 19.37 5.88
C GLU A 179 9.09 18.83 5.63
N GLY A 180 8.55 18.09 6.60
CA GLY A 180 7.23 17.45 6.51
C GLY A 180 7.32 15.94 6.26
N TYR A 181 6.17 15.27 6.23
CA TYR A 181 6.07 13.84 5.95
C TYR A 181 5.60 13.57 4.52
N GLU A 182 4.41 14.10 4.19
CA GLU A 182 3.85 14.09 2.84
C GLU A 182 3.94 15.49 2.27
N ILE A 183 4.68 15.64 1.18
CA ILE A 183 5.05 16.93 0.62
C ILE A 183 4.77 16.97 -0.88
N ASN A 184 4.48 18.17 -1.38
CA ASN A 184 4.49 18.46 -2.82
C ASN A 184 5.81 19.16 -3.15
N VAL A 185 6.50 18.69 -4.19
CA VAL A 185 7.77 19.26 -4.64
C VAL A 185 7.66 19.84 -6.05
N ALA A 186 8.53 20.77 -6.41
CA ALA A 186 8.57 21.26 -7.79
C ALA A 186 9.24 20.21 -8.71
N ILE A 187 8.90 20.19 -10.00
CA ILE A 187 9.57 19.30 -10.97
C ILE A 187 11.08 19.59 -11.01
N GLU A 188 11.46 20.85 -10.90
CA GLU A 188 12.86 21.29 -10.82
C GLU A 188 13.59 20.66 -9.62
N GLN A 189 12.89 20.41 -8.51
CA GLN A 189 13.48 19.74 -7.35
C GLN A 189 13.69 18.25 -7.63
N ILE A 190 12.77 17.58 -8.32
CA ILE A 190 12.92 16.18 -8.74
C ILE A 190 14.11 16.05 -9.71
N ILE A 191 14.24 16.99 -10.65
CA ILE A 191 15.39 17.09 -11.57
C ILE A 191 16.69 17.30 -10.77
N ALA A 192 16.69 18.22 -9.80
CA ALA A 192 17.87 18.51 -8.97
C ALA A 192 18.28 17.31 -8.10
N TRP A 193 17.31 16.54 -7.62
CA TRP A 193 17.57 15.29 -6.92
C TRP A 193 18.15 14.21 -7.83
N ASN A 194 17.85 14.23 -9.13
CA ASN A 194 18.35 13.31 -10.13
C ASN A 194 18.34 11.84 -9.66
N PRO A 195 17.15 11.26 -9.43
CA PRO A 195 17.03 9.88 -8.98
C PRO A 195 17.51 8.88 -10.05
N ASP A 196 18.04 7.74 -9.58
CA ASP A 196 18.44 6.60 -10.40
C ASP A 196 17.21 5.74 -10.79
N TYR A 197 16.18 5.74 -9.93
CA TYR A 197 14.91 5.02 -10.12
C TYR A 197 13.71 5.90 -9.75
N ILE A 198 12.61 5.73 -10.48
CA ILE A 198 11.32 6.36 -10.17
C ILE A 198 10.27 5.27 -10.01
N PHE A 199 9.59 5.26 -8.86
CA PHE A 199 8.39 4.46 -8.65
C PHE A 199 7.14 5.35 -8.63
N VAL A 200 6.12 4.93 -9.36
CA VAL A 200 4.83 5.63 -9.43
C VAL A 200 3.73 4.67 -8.99
N ALA A 201 2.90 5.10 -8.04
CA ALA A 201 1.82 4.27 -7.55
C ALA A 201 0.71 4.12 -8.61
N CYS A 202 0.32 2.88 -8.90
CA CYS A 202 -0.69 2.51 -9.87
C CYS A 202 -1.86 1.82 -9.16
N SER A 203 -3.08 2.22 -9.50
CA SER A 203 -4.29 1.77 -8.82
C SER A 203 -5.42 1.38 -9.76
N THR A 204 -5.35 1.81 -11.02
CA THR A 204 -6.24 1.38 -12.11
C THR A 204 -5.41 1.04 -13.34
N PRO A 205 -5.92 0.21 -14.27
CA PRO A 205 -5.17 -0.20 -15.45
C PRO A 205 -4.77 1.00 -16.34
N GLU A 206 -5.58 2.06 -16.37
CA GLU A 206 -5.27 3.27 -17.13
C GLU A 206 -4.08 4.06 -16.57
N ASP A 207 -3.69 3.80 -15.31
CA ASP A 207 -2.47 4.37 -14.75
C ASP A 207 -1.21 3.75 -15.38
N ALA A 208 -1.31 2.60 -16.07
CA ALA A 208 -0.14 1.96 -16.67
C ALA A 208 0.53 2.81 -17.76
N GLU A 209 -0.25 3.62 -18.49
CA GLU A 209 0.24 4.54 -19.55
C GLU A 209 1.11 5.68 -18.99
N VAL A 210 1.05 5.93 -17.67
CA VAL A 210 1.77 7.02 -17.01
C VAL A 210 3.28 6.85 -17.08
N ILE A 211 3.79 5.61 -17.05
CA ILE A 211 5.22 5.37 -17.17
C ILE A 211 5.74 5.83 -18.52
N ASP A 212 5.05 5.44 -19.60
CA ASP A 212 5.45 5.81 -20.96
C ASP A 212 5.38 7.32 -21.15
N TRP A 213 4.36 7.96 -20.56
CA TRP A 213 4.27 9.42 -20.54
C TRP A 213 5.44 10.07 -19.78
N ILE A 214 5.81 9.57 -18.60
CA ILE A 214 6.97 10.06 -17.82
C ILE A 214 8.26 9.89 -18.63
N LYS A 215 8.46 8.72 -19.24
CA LYS A 215 9.63 8.41 -20.06
C LYS A 215 9.71 9.29 -21.30
N ALA A 216 8.58 9.69 -21.89
CA ALA A 216 8.51 10.56 -23.06
C ALA A 216 8.48 12.06 -22.72
N SER A 217 8.33 12.43 -21.44
CA SER A 217 8.16 13.82 -21.02
C SER A 217 9.44 14.63 -21.27
N PRO A 218 9.41 15.71 -22.08
CA PRO A 218 10.60 16.53 -22.37
C PRO A 218 11.24 17.13 -21.12
N ASP A 219 10.43 17.49 -20.12
CA ASP A 219 10.87 18.15 -18.89
C ASP A 219 11.69 17.21 -17.99
N LEU A 220 11.49 15.89 -18.12
CA LEU A 220 12.14 14.89 -17.27
C LEU A 220 13.35 14.20 -17.91
N GLN A 221 13.69 14.53 -19.17
CA GLN A 221 14.75 13.85 -19.93
C GLN A 221 16.16 14.02 -19.33
N SER A 222 16.35 14.97 -18.42
CA SER A 222 17.62 15.15 -17.70
C SER A 222 17.79 14.19 -16.52
N ILE A 223 16.72 13.53 -16.06
CA ILE A 223 16.75 12.61 -14.92
C ILE A 223 17.34 11.27 -15.33
N ALA A 224 18.31 10.76 -14.56
CA ALA A 224 18.98 9.49 -14.81
C ALA A 224 18.00 8.32 -14.94
N ALA A 225 17.00 8.22 -14.05
CA ALA A 225 15.96 7.21 -14.13
C ALA A 225 15.21 7.21 -15.49
N VAL A 226 14.92 8.38 -16.05
CA VAL A 226 14.23 8.49 -17.35
C VAL A 226 15.15 8.09 -18.49
N GLN A 227 16.40 8.55 -18.48
CA GLN A 227 17.40 8.21 -19.50
C GLN A 227 17.68 6.72 -19.58
N ASN A 228 17.74 6.05 -18.42
CA ASN A 228 18.01 4.63 -18.31
C ASN A 228 16.75 3.75 -18.44
N GLY A 229 15.56 4.37 -18.50
CA GLY A 229 14.29 3.64 -18.54
C GLY A 229 13.85 3.04 -17.21
N ASN A 230 14.50 3.39 -16.10
CA ASN A 230 14.25 2.94 -14.73
C ASN A 230 13.03 3.65 -14.08
N VAL A 231 11.91 3.64 -14.79
CA VAL A 231 10.63 4.19 -14.32
C VAL A 231 9.64 3.04 -14.24
N TYR A 232 9.10 2.80 -13.05
CA TYR A 232 8.35 1.60 -12.70
C TYR A 232 7.02 1.96 -12.02
N ASN A 233 6.01 1.11 -12.21
CA ASN A 233 4.79 1.18 -11.41
C ASN A 233 5.06 0.49 -10.07
N SER A 234 4.29 0.87 -9.07
CA SER A 234 4.24 0.25 -7.74
C SER A 234 2.78 0.07 -7.34
N VAL A 235 2.52 -0.82 -6.38
CA VAL A 235 1.17 -1.03 -5.86
C VAL A 235 0.71 0.26 -5.19
N TYR A 236 -0.52 0.70 -5.46
CA TYR A 236 -1.07 1.87 -4.79
C TYR A 236 -1.16 1.66 -3.28
N PRO A 237 -0.33 2.37 -2.48
CA PRO A 237 -0.10 2.00 -1.09
C PRO A 237 -1.20 2.57 -0.17
N HIS A 238 -2.29 3.11 -0.74
CA HIS A 238 -3.40 3.68 0.02
C HIS A 238 -4.72 2.97 -0.25
N CYS A 239 -5.46 2.66 0.80
CA CYS A 239 -6.85 2.22 0.67
C CYS A 239 -7.64 2.51 1.94
N ARG A 240 -8.25 3.71 2.02
CA ARG A 240 -8.85 4.26 3.27
C ARG A 240 -7.94 4.07 4.50
N GLY A 241 -6.66 4.34 4.28
CA GLY A 241 -5.58 4.04 5.20
C GLY A 241 -4.34 3.65 4.42
N ARG A 242 -3.40 3.01 5.10
CA ARG A 242 -2.13 2.53 4.57
C ARG A 242 -2.07 1.03 4.88
N PRO A 243 -2.63 0.18 4.01
CA PRO A 243 -2.78 -1.24 4.32
C PRO A 243 -1.42 -1.96 4.21
N ALA A 244 -1.19 -2.89 5.14
CA ALA A 244 0.11 -3.52 5.33
C ALA A 244 0.49 -4.47 4.19
N ASP A 245 -0.48 -5.22 3.67
CA ASP A 245 -0.36 -6.09 2.50
C ASP A 245 0.36 -5.39 1.33
N ARG A 246 -0.14 -4.23 0.90
CA ARG A 246 0.42 -3.45 -0.22
C ARG A 246 1.79 -2.90 0.09
N SER A 247 2.04 -2.54 1.35
CA SER A 247 3.35 -2.04 1.77
C SER A 247 4.43 -3.13 1.70
N LEU A 248 4.10 -4.35 2.12
CA LEU A 248 5.02 -5.50 2.08
C LEU A 248 5.27 -5.95 0.65
N ILE A 249 4.23 -5.97 -0.19
CA ILE A 249 4.39 -6.26 -1.62
C ILE A 249 5.30 -5.21 -2.27
N ASN A 250 5.09 -3.92 -2.00
CA ASN A 250 5.96 -2.87 -2.50
C ASN A 250 7.41 -3.02 -2.00
N MET A 251 7.64 -3.41 -0.75
CA MET A 251 8.98 -3.67 -0.20
C MET A 251 9.70 -4.76 -1.01
N ILE A 252 9.08 -5.93 -1.18
CA ILE A 252 9.68 -7.06 -1.90
C ILE A 252 9.94 -6.69 -3.37
N TYR A 253 8.95 -6.04 -4.00
CA TYR A 253 9.07 -5.59 -5.39
C TYR A 253 10.18 -4.55 -5.59
N MET A 254 10.25 -3.53 -4.75
CA MET A 254 11.31 -2.52 -4.80
C MET A 254 12.67 -3.17 -4.58
N ALA A 255 12.79 -4.13 -3.66
CA ALA A 255 14.05 -4.84 -3.43
C ALA A 255 14.51 -5.60 -4.69
N LYS A 256 13.59 -6.30 -5.37
CA LYS A 256 13.88 -6.98 -6.64
C LYS A 256 14.32 -6.02 -7.75
N VAL A 257 13.66 -4.87 -7.88
CA VAL A 257 13.98 -3.88 -8.93
C VAL A 257 15.32 -3.18 -8.67
N LEU A 258 15.59 -2.83 -7.41
CA LEU A 258 16.79 -2.09 -7.03
C LEU A 258 18.02 -3.01 -6.95
N HIS A 259 17.84 -4.28 -6.60
CA HIS A 259 18.92 -5.26 -6.36
C HIS A 259 18.64 -6.61 -7.05
N PRO A 260 18.45 -6.66 -8.38
CA PRO A 260 17.98 -7.86 -9.09
C PRO A 260 18.89 -9.08 -8.89
N GLU A 261 20.22 -8.89 -8.90
CA GLU A 261 21.16 -9.98 -8.69
C GLU A 261 21.01 -10.66 -7.31
N LYS A 262 20.61 -9.89 -6.29
CA LYS A 262 20.47 -10.37 -4.90
C LYS A 262 19.11 -11.04 -4.66
N PHE A 263 18.06 -10.66 -5.40
CA PHE A 263 16.69 -11.12 -5.22
C PHE A 263 16.08 -11.85 -6.42
N GLN A 264 16.93 -12.34 -7.35
CA GLN A 264 16.49 -13.13 -8.51
C GLN A 264 15.72 -14.41 -8.14
N HIS A 265 15.97 -14.95 -6.94
CA HIS A 265 15.38 -16.20 -6.47
C HIS A 265 13.97 -16.03 -5.89
N ILE A 266 13.54 -14.80 -5.61
CA ILE A 266 12.20 -14.52 -5.07
C ILE A 266 11.17 -14.57 -6.19
N ASP A 267 10.09 -15.34 -6.02
CA ASP A 267 8.91 -15.22 -6.88
C ASP A 267 7.95 -14.19 -6.27
N LEU A 268 7.83 -13.01 -6.90
CA LEU A 268 7.00 -11.94 -6.34
C LEU A 268 5.51 -12.31 -6.31
N GLU A 269 5.04 -13.10 -7.27
CA GLU A 269 3.62 -13.49 -7.34
C GLU A 269 3.29 -14.47 -6.21
N GLU A 270 4.17 -15.43 -5.94
CA GLU A 270 4.06 -16.35 -4.80
C GLU A 270 4.07 -15.59 -3.46
N GLU A 271 5.09 -14.75 -3.23
CA GLU A 271 5.24 -13.98 -2.00
C GLU A 271 4.04 -13.05 -1.73
N ALA A 272 3.54 -12.38 -2.77
CA ALA A 272 2.41 -11.48 -2.64
C ALA A 272 1.08 -12.22 -2.39
N ASN A 273 0.90 -13.42 -2.97
CA ASN A 273 -0.25 -14.27 -2.64
C ASN A 273 -0.18 -14.78 -1.20
N GLU A 274 1.00 -15.15 -0.69
CA GLU A 274 1.17 -15.50 0.72
C GLU A 274 0.82 -14.33 1.65
N ILE A 275 1.24 -13.11 1.32
CA ILE A 275 0.87 -11.91 2.06
C ILE A 275 -0.65 -11.73 2.10
N PHE A 276 -1.33 -11.72 0.95
CA PHE A 276 -2.79 -11.56 0.96
C PHE A 276 -3.50 -12.70 1.67
N LYS A 277 -3.01 -13.93 1.56
CA LYS A 277 -3.59 -15.08 2.25
C LYS A 277 -3.47 -14.92 3.77
N ALA A 278 -2.37 -14.39 4.28
CA ALA A 278 -2.22 -14.12 5.71
C ALA A 278 -3.22 -13.06 6.20
N PHE A 279 -3.46 -11.99 5.41
CA PHE A 279 -4.36 -10.90 5.80
C PHE A 279 -5.85 -11.17 5.53
N LEU A 280 -6.18 -11.90 4.47
CA LEU A 280 -7.54 -12.07 3.96
C LEU A 280 -8.06 -13.51 4.08
N GLY A 281 -7.18 -14.49 4.29
CA GLY A 281 -7.52 -15.91 4.28
C GLY A 281 -7.85 -16.48 2.90
N VAL A 282 -7.58 -15.75 1.82
CA VAL A 282 -7.89 -16.14 0.44
C VAL A 282 -6.61 -16.29 -0.38
N ASP A 283 -6.55 -17.36 -1.17
CA ASP A 283 -5.43 -17.65 -2.06
C ASP A 283 -5.59 -16.95 -3.43
N GLY A 284 -4.50 -16.75 -4.17
CA GLY A 284 -4.54 -16.22 -5.54
C GLY A 284 -4.96 -14.74 -5.70
N VAL A 285 -5.14 -14.00 -4.60
CA VAL A 285 -5.62 -12.60 -4.62
C VAL A 285 -4.67 -11.69 -5.39
N PHE A 286 -3.36 -11.83 -5.21
CA PHE A 286 -2.40 -11.01 -5.94
C PHE A 286 -2.38 -11.37 -7.42
N THR A 287 -2.54 -12.65 -7.76
CA THR A 287 -2.62 -13.08 -9.16
C THR A 287 -3.79 -12.40 -9.89
N GLU A 288 -4.99 -12.43 -9.30
CA GLU A 288 -6.15 -11.71 -9.86
C GLU A 288 -5.90 -10.19 -9.94
N TYR A 289 -5.23 -9.63 -8.93
CA TYR A 289 -4.91 -8.21 -8.89
C TYR A 289 -3.91 -7.77 -9.96
N ALA A 290 -2.85 -8.55 -10.17
CA ALA A 290 -1.83 -8.29 -11.17
C ALA A 290 -2.41 -8.40 -12.59
N ASP A 291 -3.32 -9.36 -12.82
CA ASP A 291 -4.06 -9.48 -14.08
C ASP A 291 -4.97 -8.28 -14.33
N TYR A 292 -5.67 -7.80 -13.30
CA TYR A 292 -6.51 -6.60 -13.40
C TYR A 292 -5.68 -5.36 -13.76
N LEU A 293 -4.61 -5.08 -13.01
CA LEU A 293 -3.78 -3.89 -13.24
C LEU A 293 -2.94 -3.95 -14.52
N ILE A 294 -2.95 -5.08 -15.24
CA ILE A 294 -2.08 -5.33 -16.39
C ILE A 294 -0.63 -5.06 -15.97
N TRP A 295 -0.26 -5.51 -14.78
CA TRP A 295 1.13 -5.41 -14.34
C TRP A 295 1.98 -6.22 -15.30
N PRO A 296 3.04 -5.65 -15.90
CA PRO A 296 3.91 -6.40 -16.78
C PRO A 296 4.43 -7.61 -16.00
N ARG A 297 3.97 -8.82 -16.35
CA ARG A 297 4.35 -10.06 -15.64
C ARG A 297 5.87 -10.29 -15.71
N GLU A 298 6.54 -9.70 -16.69
CA GLU A 298 8.00 -9.56 -16.80
C GLU A 298 8.66 -8.89 -15.58
N TRP A 299 7.94 -8.06 -14.83
CA TRP A 299 8.41 -7.45 -13.58
C TRP A 299 8.16 -8.36 -12.35
N LEU A 300 7.27 -9.34 -12.45
CA LEU A 300 7.05 -10.36 -11.41
C LEU A 300 8.15 -11.42 -11.43
N SER A 301 8.60 -11.81 -12.63
CA SER A 301 9.61 -12.85 -12.81
C SER A 301 11.05 -12.42 -12.48
N GLY A 302 11.30 -11.11 -12.30
CA GLY A 302 12.65 -10.55 -12.28
C GLY A 302 13.33 -10.71 -13.65
N GLN A 303 14.14 -9.74 -14.05
CA GLN A 303 15.17 -9.96 -15.06
C GLN A 303 16.50 -10.19 -14.36
#